data_AF-A0A6L6YI44-F1
#
_entry.id   AF-A0A6L6YI44-F1
#
_cell.length_a   1.000
_cell.length_b   1.000
_cell.length_c   1.000
_cell.angle_alpha   90.00
_cell.angle_beta   90.00
_cell.angle_gamma   90.00
#
_symmetry.space_group_name_H-M   'P 1'
#
loop_
_entity.id
_entity.type
_entity.pdbx_description
1 polymer ?
#
loop_
_entity_poly.entity_id
_entity_poly.type
_entity_poly.pdbx_seq_one_letter_code
_entity_poly.pdbx_strand_id
1 'polypeptide(L)'
;MILLDNSDAFIERRKVPEHPRLSLIDHIYVERGDINDWNELHALHYKAEVLGIGPRFYRCMLGDQLIGVGVMTVPRMTLAGRNELFTHLKPNANGRDNRLINRHRAIWINHHTCTNSRLVLDTMYRGVGIAYRMQNIMMRMTGVDFVEFQSSMSRFNPFAQKAGVVFAPPKRTSNYEAGLKWFRRWFNCIPADFVAVYQELNEMNEFERAKCIEEMRTFYYKHSSMEKNGDNRLRGRTRVDSLKVAKLIKNTQQLVFAFPLYGVYFNPDKGRTDLPERIPISAFDHHRLDEPLDLEVLKTLTEKL
;
A
#
# COMPACT_ATOMS: atom_id res chain seq x y z
N MET A 1 -24.54 -32.45 -14.78
CA MET A 1 -24.28 -33.89 -15.04
C MET A 1 -24.17 -34.59 -13.70
N ILE A 2 -25.10 -35.49 -13.41
CA ILE A 2 -25.03 -36.31 -12.19
C ILE A 2 -23.84 -37.28 -12.37
N LEU A 3 -22.94 -37.29 -11.39
CA LEU A 3 -21.74 -38.12 -11.38
C LEU A 3 -21.90 -39.36 -10.51
N LEU A 4 -22.70 -39.25 -9.44
CA LEU A 4 -22.98 -40.33 -8.49
C LEU A 4 -24.35 -40.08 -7.86
N ASP A 5 -25.15 -41.13 -7.73
CA ASP A 5 -26.42 -41.13 -7.01
C ASP A 5 -26.61 -42.52 -6.40
N ASN A 6 -26.35 -42.66 -5.10
CA ASN A 6 -26.52 -43.90 -4.35
C ASN A 6 -26.98 -43.61 -2.90
N SER A 7 -27.10 -44.66 -2.08
CA SER A 7 -27.56 -44.54 -0.69
C SER A 7 -26.70 -43.63 0.20
N ASP A 8 -25.44 -43.40 -0.19
CA ASP A 8 -24.45 -42.74 0.66
C ASP A 8 -24.16 -41.30 0.21
N ALA A 9 -24.27 -41.02 -1.10
CA ALA A 9 -23.97 -39.69 -1.64
C ALA A 9 -24.68 -39.40 -2.98
N PHE A 10 -25.05 -38.12 -3.13
CA PHE A 10 -25.45 -37.51 -4.39
C PHE A 10 -24.40 -36.49 -4.83
N ILE A 11 -23.78 -36.71 -6.00
CA ILE A 11 -22.74 -35.83 -6.56
C ILE A 11 -23.20 -35.35 -7.93
N GLU A 12 -23.39 -34.04 -8.05
CA GLU A 12 -23.74 -33.37 -9.30
C GLU A 12 -22.63 -32.42 -9.75
N ARG A 13 -22.15 -32.56 -10.99
CA ARG A 13 -21.36 -31.52 -11.65
C ARG A 13 -22.28 -30.50 -12.29
N ARG A 14 -22.46 -29.36 -11.62
CA ARG A 14 -23.17 -28.20 -12.16
C ARG A 14 -22.33 -27.48 -13.22
N LYS A 15 -23.00 -26.90 -14.21
CA LYS A 15 -22.32 -26.04 -15.20
C LYS A 15 -21.79 -24.81 -14.45
N VAL A 16 -20.50 -24.53 -14.60
CA VAL A 16 -19.91 -23.31 -14.03
C VAL A 16 -20.59 -22.11 -14.73
N PRO A 17 -21.15 -21.15 -13.98
CA PRO A 17 -21.72 -19.95 -14.58
C PRO A 17 -20.66 -19.23 -15.40
N GLU A 18 -21.05 -18.61 -16.53
CA GLU A 18 -20.13 -17.83 -17.36
C GLU A 18 -19.53 -16.63 -16.58
N HIS A 19 -20.29 -16.11 -15.62
CA HIS A 19 -19.88 -15.05 -14.71
C HIS A 19 -20.06 -15.51 -13.26
N PRO A 20 -19.08 -16.24 -12.68
CA PRO A 20 -19.17 -16.69 -11.31
C PRO A 20 -19.20 -15.49 -10.37
N ARG A 21 -20.24 -15.44 -9.54
CA ARG A 21 -20.45 -14.38 -8.53
C ARG A 21 -20.37 -15.00 -7.15
N LEU A 22 -19.65 -14.32 -6.24
CA LEU A 22 -19.64 -14.71 -4.84
C LEU A 22 -21.06 -14.51 -4.26
N SER A 23 -21.69 -15.59 -3.79
CA SER A 23 -23.06 -15.54 -3.24
C SER A 23 -23.17 -14.62 -2.03
N LEU A 24 -22.10 -14.49 -1.24
CA LEU A 24 -22.04 -13.66 -0.04
C LEU A 24 -21.88 -12.16 -0.33
N ILE A 25 -21.64 -11.74 -1.58
CA ILE A 25 -21.27 -10.35 -1.89
C ILE A 25 -22.34 -9.34 -1.47
N ASP A 26 -23.62 -9.73 -1.46
CA ASP A 26 -24.75 -8.88 -1.09
C ASP A 26 -24.89 -8.68 0.42
N HIS A 27 -24.23 -9.52 1.23
CA HIS A 27 -24.23 -9.42 2.69
C HIS A 27 -22.96 -8.77 3.22
N ILE A 28 -22.09 -8.30 2.32
CA ILE A 28 -20.83 -7.66 2.68
C ILE A 28 -20.95 -6.16 2.49
N TYR A 29 -20.55 -5.41 3.51
CA TYR A 29 -20.60 -3.96 3.49
C TYR A 29 -19.33 -3.34 4.07
N VAL A 30 -19.13 -2.06 3.81
CA VAL A 30 -18.07 -1.24 4.38
C VAL A 30 -18.68 -0.08 5.15
N GLU A 31 -18.14 0.19 6.32
CA GLU A 31 -18.50 1.35 7.15
C GLU A 31 -17.28 1.93 7.86
N ARG A 32 -17.50 3.03 8.60
CA ARG A 32 -16.48 3.57 9.50
C ARG A 32 -16.20 2.58 10.62
N GLY A 33 -14.92 2.33 10.86
CA GLY A 33 -14.44 1.48 11.94
C GLY A 33 -13.67 2.26 13.00
N ASP A 34 -13.03 1.53 13.88
CA ASP A 34 -12.15 2.04 14.93
C ASP A 34 -10.82 1.27 15.00
N ILE A 35 -10.04 1.56 16.05
CA ILE A 35 -8.74 0.91 16.26
C ILE A 35 -8.87 -0.56 16.65
N ASN A 36 -9.99 -0.99 17.22
CA ASN A 36 -10.21 -2.39 17.61
C ASN A 36 -10.32 -3.28 16.37
N ASP A 37 -10.97 -2.80 15.31
CA ASP A 37 -11.02 -3.51 14.01
C ASP A 37 -9.61 -3.75 13.45
N TRP A 38 -8.70 -2.77 13.62
CA TRP A 38 -7.29 -2.94 13.26
C TRP A 38 -6.60 -3.94 14.18
N ASN A 39 -6.78 -3.84 15.49
CA ASN A 39 -6.15 -4.72 16.47
C ASN A 39 -6.58 -6.19 16.31
N GLU A 40 -7.76 -6.45 15.76
CA GLU A 40 -8.23 -7.80 15.47
C GLU A 40 -7.50 -8.43 14.25
N LEU A 41 -7.27 -7.65 13.20
CA LEU A 41 -6.77 -8.17 11.92
C LEU A 41 -5.31 -7.81 11.59
N HIS A 42 -4.65 -6.92 12.34
CA HIS A 42 -3.31 -6.43 11.96
C HIS A 42 -2.24 -7.52 11.94
N ALA A 43 -2.39 -8.60 12.69
CA ALA A 43 -1.48 -9.75 12.65
C ALA A 43 -1.39 -10.37 11.25
N LEU A 44 -2.42 -10.21 10.42
CA LEU A 44 -2.43 -10.67 9.03
C LEU A 44 -1.71 -9.71 8.06
N HIS A 45 -1.24 -8.55 8.54
CA HIS A 45 -0.51 -7.56 7.75
C HIS A 45 1.01 -7.78 7.82
N TYR A 46 1.61 -8.12 6.68
CA TYR A 46 2.97 -8.63 6.59
C TYR A 46 4.13 -7.62 6.67
N LYS A 47 3.88 -6.29 6.73
CA LYS A 47 4.93 -5.28 6.52
C LYS A 47 5.10 -4.19 7.57
N ALA A 48 4.10 -3.94 8.42
CA ALA A 48 4.17 -2.89 9.44
C ALA A 48 2.97 -2.94 10.40
N GLU A 49 3.26 -2.91 11.71
CA GLU A 49 2.28 -2.78 12.79
C GLU A 49 2.00 -1.31 13.16
N VAL A 50 2.99 -0.43 12.94
CA VAL A 50 2.86 0.99 13.30
C VAL A 50 1.95 1.70 12.30
N LEU A 51 0.91 2.34 12.83
CA LEU A 51 -0.03 3.17 12.09
C LEU A 51 0.59 4.53 11.75
N GLY A 52 0.15 5.11 10.64
CA GLY A 52 0.52 6.49 10.30
C GLY A 52 -0.20 7.50 11.18
N ILE A 53 0.18 8.77 11.03
CA ILE A 53 -0.43 9.88 11.78
C ILE A 53 -1.90 10.03 11.37
N GLY A 54 -2.78 10.26 12.35
CA GLY A 54 -4.22 10.47 12.16
C GLY A 54 -4.89 9.32 11.40
N PRO A 55 -4.85 8.08 11.93
CA PRO A 55 -5.50 6.95 11.28
C PRO A 55 -7.02 7.11 11.29
N ARG A 56 -7.64 6.82 10.16
CA ARG A 56 -9.08 6.74 9.95
C ARG A 56 -9.37 5.32 9.50
N PHE A 57 -10.20 4.63 10.27
CA PHE A 57 -10.47 3.21 10.10
C PHE A 57 -11.76 3.00 9.32
N TYR A 58 -11.75 1.94 8.53
CA TYR A 58 -12.87 1.43 7.77
C TYR A 58 -12.90 -0.07 7.97
N ARG A 59 -14.06 -0.62 8.26
CA ARG A 59 -14.23 -2.05 8.44
C ARG A 59 -15.10 -2.63 7.34
N CYS A 60 -14.79 -3.87 6.97
CA CYS A 60 -15.56 -4.66 6.03
C CYS A 60 -16.18 -5.82 6.79
N MET A 61 -17.50 -5.88 6.76
CA MET A 61 -18.30 -6.78 7.57
C MET A 61 -19.06 -7.76 6.67
N LEU A 62 -19.21 -9.00 7.12
CA LEU A 62 -20.15 -9.98 6.57
C LEU A 62 -21.19 -10.27 7.64
N GLY A 63 -22.38 -9.67 7.54
CA GLY A 63 -23.28 -9.58 8.69
C GLY A 63 -22.57 -8.96 9.88
N ASP A 64 -22.51 -9.68 11.01
CA ASP A 64 -21.83 -9.23 12.23
C ASP A 64 -20.33 -9.58 12.29
N GLN A 65 -19.81 -10.30 11.30
CA GLN A 65 -18.42 -10.75 11.30
C GLN A 65 -17.49 -9.74 10.64
N LEU A 66 -16.45 -9.31 11.35
CA LEU A 66 -15.35 -8.53 10.77
C LEU A 66 -14.52 -9.42 9.82
N ILE A 67 -14.44 -9.03 8.55
CA ILE A 67 -13.68 -9.79 7.53
C ILE A 67 -12.54 -8.98 6.90
N GLY A 68 -12.50 -7.66 7.11
CA GLY A 68 -11.44 -6.80 6.60
C GLY A 68 -11.36 -5.45 7.28
N VAL A 69 -10.17 -4.84 7.26
CA VAL A 69 -9.92 -3.49 7.79
C VAL A 69 -9.06 -2.67 6.82
N GLY A 70 -9.47 -1.43 6.61
CA GLY A 70 -8.78 -0.41 5.83
C GLY A 70 -8.37 0.75 6.72
N VAL A 71 -7.16 1.29 6.52
CA VAL A 71 -6.68 2.45 7.26
C VAL A 71 -6.22 3.52 6.29
N MET A 72 -6.85 4.69 6.37
CA MET A 72 -6.39 5.92 5.74
C MET A 72 -5.64 6.77 6.75
N THR A 73 -4.56 7.42 6.36
CA THR A 73 -3.78 8.30 7.24
C THR A 73 -3.64 9.68 6.63
N VAL A 74 -3.12 10.61 7.42
CA VAL A 74 -2.68 11.92 6.94
C VAL A 74 -1.54 11.71 5.92
N PRO A 75 -1.52 12.44 4.80
CA PRO A 75 -0.47 12.31 3.79
C PRO A 75 0.89 12.75 4.31
N ARG A 76 1.95 12.18 3.74
CA ARG A 76 3.31 12.66 4.03
C ARG A 76 3.49 14.06 3.47
N MET A 77 4.14 14.94 4.22
CA MET A 77 4.46 16.31 3.78
C MET A 77 5.32 16.33 2.51
N THR A 78 6.27 15.42 2.40
CA THR A 78 7.16 15.29 1.25
C THR A 78 7.02 13.89 0.67
N LEU A 79 6.56 13.82 -0.58
CA LEU A 79 6.39 12.57 -1.29
C LEU A 79 6.87 12.72 -2.73
N ALA A 80 7.90 11.97 -3.10
CA ALA A 80 8.52 12.08 -4.42
C ALA A 80 7.50 11.86 -5.55
N GLY A 81 6.66 10.83 -5.46
CA GLY A 81 5.63 10.55 -6.46
C GLY A 81 4.62 11.68 -6.62
N ARG A 82 4.14 12.28 -5.51
CA ARG A 82 3.24 13.43 -5.56
C ARG A 82 3.89 14.62 -6.25
N ASN A 83 5.14 14.91 -5.91
CA ASN A 83 5.87 16.05 -6.46
C ASN A 83 6.13 15.92 -7.97
N GLU A 84 6.11 14.70 -8.50
CA GLU A 84 6.25 14.44 -9.92
C GLU A 84 4.91 14.60 -10.66
N LEU A 85 3.80 14.07 -10.11
CA LEU A 85 2.49 14.18 -10.74
C LEU A 85 1.85 15.58 -10.57
N PHE A 86 2.00 16.16 -9.38
CA PHE A 86 1.45 17.45 -9.01
C PHE A 86 2.57 18.46 -8.81
N THR A 87 3.15 18.91 -9.91
CA THR A 87 4.33 19.79 -9.92
C THR A 87 4.11 21.10 -9.15
N HIS A 88 2.87 21.61 -9.10
CA HIS A 88 2.48 22.78 -8.32
C HIS A 88 2.52 22.56 -6.79
N LEU A 89 2.45 21.31 -6.33
CA LEU A 89 2.58 20.95 -4.90
C LEU A 89 4.02 20.64 -4.50
N LYS A 90 4.96 20.61 -5.45
CA LYS A 90 6.36 20.29 -5.19
C LYS A 90 7.00 21.36 -4.28
N PRO A 91 7.56 20.97 -3.13
CA PRO A 91 8.28 21.90 -2.27
C PRO A 91 9.57 22.36 -2.94
N ASN A 92 9.97 23.59 -2.64
CA ASN A 92 11.24 24.20 -3.03
C ASN A 92 11.53 24.16 -4.54
N ALA A 93 10.50 24.17 -5.40
CA ALA A 93 10.68 24.06 -6.86
C ALA A 93 11.65 25.10 -7.43
N ASN A 94 11.71 26.31 -6.84
CA ASN A 94 12.61 27.40 -7.24
C ASN A 94 13.42 28.00 -6.07
N GLY A 95 13.58 27.27 -4.95
CA GLY A 95 14.28 27.78 -3.75
C GLY A 95 13.57 28.93 -3.02
N ARG A 96 12.28 29.18 -3.29
CA ARG A 96 11.49 30.29 -2.75
C ARG A 96 10.53 29.89 -1.63
N ASP A 97 10.54 28.64 -1.15
CA ASP A 97 9.65 28.30 -0.05
C ASP A 97 10.13 28.95 1.24
N ASN A 98 9.17 29.55 1.94
CA ASN A 98 9.36 30.03 3.30
C ASN A 98 8.42 29.28 4.25
N ARG A 99 8.49 29.59 5.55
CA ARG A 99 7.65 28.96 6.58
C ARG A 99 6.16 29.09 6.28
N LEU A 100 5.72 30.24 5.77
CA LEU A 100 4.31 30.52 5.47
C LEU A 100 3.81 29.64 4.31
N ILE A 101 4.55 29.60 3.20
CA ILE A 101 4.23 28.76 2.03
C ILE A 101 4.17 27.28 2.42
N ASN A 102 5.16 26.80 3.18
CA ASN A 102 5.18 25.42 3.65
C ASN A 102 3.97 25.07 4.54
N ARG A 103 3.56 26.00 5.41
CA ARG A 103 2.37 25.83 6.26
C ARG A 103 1.08 25.79 5.44
N HIS A 104 0.89 26.71 4.51
CA HIS A 104 -0.30 26.71 3.65
C HIS A 104 -0.38 25.46 2.77
N ARG A 105 0.77 25.01 2.23
CA ARG A 105 0.83 23.73 1.50
C ARG A 105 0.43 22.56 2.38
N ALA A 106 0.91 22.49 3.62
CA ALA A 106 0.54 21.44 4.57
C ALA A 106 -0.97 21.42 4.83
N ILE A 107 -1.55 22.59 5.10
CA ILE A 107 -2.99 22.75 5.33
C ILE A 107 -3.78 22.29 4.10
N TRP A 108 -3.38 22.76 2.92
CA TRP A 108 -4.02 22.38 1.67
C TRP A 108 -3.96 20.85 1.45
N ILE A 109 -2.77 20.26 1.55
CA ILE A 109 -2.58 18.82 1.39
C ILE A 109 -3.45 18.03 2.38
N ASN A 110 -3.50 18.43 3.65
CA ASN A 110 -4.31 17.73 4.65
C ASN A 110 -5.82 17.84 4.40
N HIS A 111 -6.30 18.95 3.82
CA HIS A 111 -7.71 19.14 3.48
C HIS A 111 -8.15 18.38 2.22
N HIS A 112 -7.25 18.22 1.24
CA HIS A 112 -7.62 17.73 -0.09
C HIS A 112 -7.21 16.28 -0.34
N THR A 113 -6.34 15.68 0.49
CA THR A 113 -5.89 14.31 0.25
C THR A 113 -5.65 13.53 1.54
N CYS A 114 -5.72 12.20 1.40
CA CYS A 114 -5.27 11.25 2.41
C CYS A 114 -4.35 10.20 1.78
N THR A 115 -3.74 9.34 2.60
CA THR A 115 -2.98 8.19 2.12
C THR A 115 -3.68 6.91 2.53
N ASN A 116 -3.90 6.01 1.57
CA ASN A 116 -4.25 4.64 1.88
C ASN A 116 -3.01 3.93 2.45
N SER A 117 -3.04 3.70 3.75
CA SER A 117 -1.91 3.21 4.51
C SER A 117 -1.93 1.69 4.61
N ARG A 118 -3.08 1.11 4.93
CA ARG A 118 -3.24 -0.33 5.16
C ARG A 118 -4.55 -0.81 4.59
N LEU A 119 -4.52 -2.04 4.07
CA LEU A 119 -5.70 -2.80 3.73
C LEU A 119 -5.42 -4.25 4.05
N VAL A 120 -6.25 -4.83 4.90
CA VAL A 120 -6.16 -6.21 5.35
C VAL A 120 -7.50 -6.86 5.11
N LEU A 121 -7.45 -8.03 4.51
CA LEU A 121 -8.60 -8.92 4.40
C LEU A 121 -8.20 -10.24 5.05
N ASP A 122 -9.10 -10.81 5.83
CA ASP A 122 -8.94 -12.15 6.37
C ASP A 122 -8.64 -13.13 5.24
N THR A 123 -7.68 -14.03 5.50
CA THR A 123 -7.18 -15.01 4.53
C THR A 123 -8.27 -15.87 3.91
N MET A 124 -9.33 -16.21 4.65
CA MET A 124 -10.44 -17.04 4.17
C MET A 124 -11.26 -16.35 3.06
N TYR A 125 -11.24 -15.02 3.00
CA TYR A 125 -12.03 -14.23 2.05
C TYR A 125 -11.18 -13.67 0.90
N ARG A 126 -9.91 -14.08 0.79
CA ARG A 126 -9.03 -13.66 -0.31
C ARG A 126 -9.35 -14.40 -1.61
N GLY A 127 -8.97 -13.79 -2.75
CA GLY A 127 -9.11 -14.41 -4.07
C GLY A 127 -10.46 -14.19 -4.78
N VAL A 128 -11.48 -13.71 -4.06
CA VAL A 128 -12.83 -13.48 -4.61
C VAL A 128 -13.16 -12.01 -4.90
N GLY A 129 -12.15 -11.13 -4.78
CA GLY A 129 -12.27 -9.72 -5.18
C GLY A 129 -12.95 -8.78 -4.18
N ILE A 130 -13.14 -9.18 -2.92
CA ILE A 130 -13.68 -8.31 -1.86
C ILE A 130 -12.76 -7.09 -1.63
N ALA A 131 -11.45 -7.31 -1.52
CA ALA A 131 -10.52 -6.27 -1.09
C ALA A 131 -10.45 -5.05 -2.04
N TYR A 132 -10.52 -5.22 -3.36
CA TYR A 132 -10.47 -4.05 -4.26
C TYR A 132 -11.80 -3.29 -4.27
N ARG A 133 -12.93 -3.98 -4.08
CA ARG A 133 -14.25 -3.36 -3.91
C ARG A 133 -14.28 -2.55 -2.62
N MET A 134 -13.87 -3.18 -1.52
CA MET A 134 -13.69 -2.54 -0.22
C MET A 134 -12.77 -1.31 -0.34
N GLN A 135 -11.66 -1.45 -1.07
CA GLN A 135 -10.73 -0.34 -1.31
C GLN A 135 -11.38 0.83 -2.04
N ASN A 136 -12.14 0.57 -3.09
CA ASN A 136 -12.83 1.62 -3.82
C ASN A 136 -13.87 2.33 -2.92
N ILE A 137 -14.71 1.56 -2.24
CA ILE A 137 -15.74 2.10 -1.33
C ILE A 137 -15.12 2.93 -0.21
N MET A 138 -14.08 2.42 0.49
CA MET A 138 -13.42 3.20 1.55
C MET A 138 -12.83 4.51 1.02
N MET A 139 -12.29 4.51 -0.21
CA MET A 139 -11.71 5.71 -0.83
C MET A 139 -12.78 6.74 -1.15
N ARG A 140 -13.95 6.31 -1.64
CA ARG A 140 -15.12 7.19 -1.85
C ARG A 140 -15.59 7.86 -0.56
N MET A 141 -15.72 7.06 0.49
CA MET A 141 -16.15 7.52 1.83
C MET A 141 -15.19 8.51 2.51
N THR A 142 -13.97 8.71 1.98
CA THR A 142 -13.02 9.67 2.57
C THR A 142 -13.48 11.12 2.48
N GLY A 143 -14.28 11.46 1.46
CA GLY A 143 -14.72 12.82 1.16
C GLY A 143 -13.61 13.76 0.66
N VAL A 144 -12.36 13.31 0.56
CA VAL A 144 -11.24 14.12 0.04
C VAL A 144 -11.19 14.05 -1.49
N ASP A 145 -10.48 14.99 -2.12
CA ASP A 145 -10.34 15.09 -3.58
C ASP A 145 -9.66 13.86 -4.19
N PHE A 146 -8.59 13.42 -3.55
CA PHE A 146 -7.86 12.25 -4.02
C PHE A 146 -7.19 11.48 -2.88
N VAL A 147 -6.93 10.21 -3.13
CA VAL A 147 -6.26 9.31 -2.19
C VAL A 147 -4.92 8.89 -2.78
N GLU A 148 -3.85 9.14 -2.03
CA GLU A 148 -2.51 8.69 -2.37
C GLU A 148 -2.33 7.21 -2.05
N PHE A 149 -1.68 6.50 -2.97
CA PHE A 149 -1.40 5.08 -2.84
C PHE A 149 0.08 4.81 -3.17
N GLN A 150 0.78 4.11 -2.28
CA GLN A 150 2.15 3.66 -2.52
C GLN A 150 2.23 2.15 -2.41
N SER A 151 2.65 1.48 -3.49
CA SER A 151 2.69 0.02 -3.51
C SER A 151 3.85 -0.53 -4.31
N SER A 152 4.59 -1.43 -3.68
CA SER A 152 5.58 -2.28 -4.35
C SER A 152 4.92 -3.41 -5.14
N MET A 153 3.76 -3.89 -4.69
CA MET A 153 3.05 -5.03 -5.29
C MET A 153 2.28 -4.66 -6.55
N SER A 154 1.89 -3.39 -6.72
CA SER A 154 1.10 -2.92 -7.86
C SER A 154 1.84 -2.98 -9.19
N ARG A 155 3.16 -3.27 -9.16
CA ARG A 155 3.96 -3.60 -10.34
C ARG A 155 3.62 -4.98 -10.91
N PHE A 156 3.14 -5.88 -10.06
CA PHE A 156 2.94 -7.29 -10.37
C PHE A 156 1.47 -7.70 -10.35
N ASN A 157 0.64 -6.98 -9.59
CA ASN A 157 -0.78 -7.28 -9.45
C ASN A 157 -1.63 -6.02 -9.72
N PRO A 158 -2.64 -6.09 -10.62
CA PRO A 158 -3.54 -4.98 -10.94
C PRO A 158 -4.57 -4.63 -9.84
N PHE A 159 -4.38 -5.13 -8.61
CA PHE A 159 -5.29 -5.00 -7.48
C PHE A 159 -5.80 -3.56 -7.27
N ALA A 160 -4.88 -2.61 -7.14
CA ALA A 160 -5.24 -1.21 -6.89
C ALA A 160 -5.80 -0.53 -8.13
N GLN A 161 -5.34 -0.91 -9.34
CA GLN A 161 -5.93 -0.43 -10.60
C GLN A 161 -7.40 -0.84 -10.72
N LYS A 162 -7.76 -2.06 -10.32
CA LYS A 162 -9.15 -2.52 -10.27
C LYS A 162 -10.00 -1.68 -9.30
N ALA A 163 -9.41 -1.18 -8.22
CA ALA A 163 -10.08 -0.27 -7.29
C ALA A 163 -10.17 1.19 -7.81
N GLY A 164 -9.66 1.50 -9.00
CA GLY A 164 -9.66 2.85 -9.59
C GLY A 164 -8.37 3.65 -9.37
N VAL A 165 -7.32 3.07 -8.80
CA VAL A 165 -6.04 3.78 -8.63
C VAL A 165 -5.30 3.87 -9.96
N VAL A 166 -4.94 5.09 -10.36
CA VAL A 166 -4.10 5.35 -11.53
C VAL A 166 -2.66 5.55 -11.08
N PHE A 167 -1.73 4.74 -11.61
CA PHE A 167 -0.33 4.79 -11.24
C PHE A 167 0.49 5.68 -12.17
N ALA A 168 1.46 6.39 -11.59
CA ALA A 168 2.54 7.00 -12.33
C ALA A 168 3.37 5.90 -13.05
N PRO A 169 4.03 6.22 -14.18
CA PRO A 169 4.93 5.29 -14.84
C PRO A 169 6.00 4.74 -13.88
N PRO A 170 6.31 3.43 -13.94
CA PRO A 170 7.34 2.83 -13.11
C PRO A 170 8.69 3.49 -13.39
N LYS A 171 9.44 3.78 -12.32
CA LYS A 171 10.83 4.28 -12.40
C LYS A 171 11.78 3.39 -11.64
N ARG A 172 13.06 3.50 -11.98
CA ARG A 172 14.15 2.92 -11.19
C ARG A 172 14.47 3.83 -10.01
N THR A 173 15.07 3.28 -8.97
CA THR A 173 15.62 4.09 -7.88
C THR A 173 16.74 4.97 -8.42
N SER A 174 16.92 6.16 -7.84
CA SER A 174 18.04 7.04 -8.18
C SER A 174 19.42 6.42 -7.88
N ASN A 175 19.44 5.39 -7.01
CA ASN A 175 20.64 4.70 -6.57
C ASN A 175 20.88 3.40 -7.32
N TYR A 176 20.06 3.05 -8.32
CA TYR A 176 20.10 1.75 -8.98
C TYR A 176 21.47 1.46 -9.62
N GLU A 177 21.98 2.36 -10.46
CA GLU A 177 23.25 2.18 -11.18
C GLU A 177 24.45 2.15 -10.22
N ALA A 178 24.49 3.08 -9.26
CA ALA A 178 25.55 3.14 -8.26
C ALA A 178 25.56 1.90 -7.36
N GLY A 179 24.38 1.44 -6.95
CA GLY A 179 24.22 0.22 -6.16
C GLY A 179 24.60 -1.02 -6.94
N LEU A 180 24.20 -1.13 -8.21
CA LEU A 180 24.56 -2.27 -9.06
C LEU A 180 26.07 -2.39 -9.25
N LYS A 181 26.76 -1.27 -9.47
CA LYS A 181 28.23 -1.23 -9.52
C LYS A 181 28.86 -1.68 -8.20
N TRP A 182 28.30 -1.24 -7.07
CA TRP A 182 28.77 -1.65 -5.75
C TRP A 182 28.59 -3.15 -5.51
N PHE A 183 27.40 -3.70 -5.79
CA PHE A 183 27.14 -5.14 -5.63
C PHE A 183 28.04 -5.99 -6.52
N ARG A 184 28.18 -5.65 -7.81
CA ARG A 184 29.03 -6.39 -8.76
C ARG A 184 30.51 -6.36 -8.43
N ARG A 185 30.97 -5.38 -7.65
CA ARG A 185 32.35 -5.32 -7.19
C ARG A 185 32.65 -6.38 -6.12
N TRP A 186 31.66 -6.73 -5.32
CA TRP A 186 31.83 -7.56 -4.13
C TRP A 186 31.20 -8.96 -4.26
N PHE A 187 30.20 -9.12 -5.12
CA PHE A 187 29.38 -10.34 -5.21
C PHE A 187 29.26 -10.82 -6.65
N ASN A 188 29.25 -12.15 -6.82
CA ASN A 188 29.02 -12.81 -8.10
C ASN A 188 27.54 -13.21 -8.27
N CYS A 189 26.84 -13.46 -7.16
CA CYS A 189 25.42 -13.78 -7.15
C CYS A 189 24.53 -12.62 -7.61
N ILE A 190 23.23 -12.93 -7.79
CA ILE A 190 22.22 -11.94 -8.14
C ILE A 190 22.07 -10.93 -6.99
N PRO A 191 22.30 -9.62 -7.23
CA PRO A 191 22.29 -8.60 -6.16
C PRO A 191 20.99 -8.48 -5.35
N ALA A 192 19.85 -8.87 -5.94
CA ALA A 192 18.54 -8.83 -5.29
C ALA A 192 18.26 -10.08 -4.41
N ASP A 193 19.07 -11.13 -4.53
CA ASP A 193 18.95 -12.35 -3.73
C ASP A 193 19.64 -12.14 -2.37
N PHE A 194 18.84 -11.99 -1.32
CA PHE A 194 19.36 -11.82 0.03
C PHE A 194 20.18 -13.03 0.50
N VAL A 195 19.74 -14.25 0.19
CA VAL A 195 20.34 -15.48 0.73
C VAL A 195 21.71 -15.69 0.10
N ALA A 196 21.79 -15.59 -1.23
CA ALA A 196 23.04 -15.74 -1.95
C ALA A 196 24.07 -14.66 -1.55
N VAL A 197 23.65 -13.39 -1.47
CA VAL A 197 24.53 -12.29 -1.04
C VAL A 197 25.03 -12.52 0.40
N TYR A 198 24.16 -12.97 1.30
CA TYR A 198 24.55 -13.22 2.68
C TYR A 198 25.51 -14.41 2.81
N GLN A 199 25.32 -15.45 1.99
CA GLN A 199 26.21 -16.61 1.93
C GLN A 199 27.59 -16.22 1.41
N GLU A 200 27.67 -15.60 0.22
CA GLU A 200 28.95 -15.16 -0.37
C GLU A 200 29.72 -14.24 0.59
N LEU A 201 29.02 -13.33 1.29
CA LEU A 201 29.65 -12.46 2.28
C LEU A 201 30.28 -13.23 3.45
N ASN A 202 29.70 -14.37 3.86
CA ASN A 202 30.23 -15.17 4.96
C ASN A 202 31.34 -16.14 4.50
N GLU A 203 31.42 -16.42 3.21
CA GLU A 203 32.51 -17.22 2.59
C GLU A 203 33.76 -16.38 2.32
N MET A 204 33.66 -15.05 2.30
CA MET A 204 34.81 -14.14 2.24
C MET A 204 35.76 -14.33 3.43
N ASN A 205 37.06 -14.14 3.19
CA ASN A 205 38.02 -14.09 4.29
C ASN A 205 37.74 -12.89 5.22
N GLU A 206 38.28 -12.94 6.44
CA GLU A 206 37.96 -11.95 7.49
C GLU A 206 38.23 -10.51 7.06
N PHE A 207 39.36 -10.27 6.38
CA PHE A 207 39.76 -8.93 5.93
C PHE A 207 38.86 -8.40 4.83
N GLU A 208 38.59 -9.22 3.80
CA GLU A 208 37.69 -8.86 2.70
C GLU A 208 36.28 -8.60 3.19
N ARG A 209 35.78 -9.46 4.08
CA ARG A 209 34.45 -9.33 4.68
C ARG A 209 34.32 -8.03 5.48
N ALA A 210 35.30 -7.71 6.32
CA ALA A 210 35.29 -6.48 7.10
C ALA A 210 35.28 -5.23 6.19
N LYS A 211 36.10 -5.23 5.14
CA LYS A 211 36.14 -4.15 4.15
C LYS A 211 34.84 -4.02 3.36
N CYS A 212 34.26 -5.13 2.92
CA CYS A 212 32.98 -5.15 2.22
C CYS A 212 31.86 -4.54 3.08
N ILE A 213 31.77 -4.96 4.36
CA ILE A 213 30.77 -4.44 5.31
C ILE A 213 30.95 -2.93 5.53
N GLU A 214 32.18 -2.44 5.70
CA GLU A 214 32.42 -1.02 5.92
C GLU A 214 32.09 -0.17 4.68
N GLU A 215 32.43 -0.65 3.48
CA GLU A 215 32.01 -0.01 2.24
C GLU A 215 30.48 -0.03 2.08
N MET A 216 29.80 -1.11 2.49
CA MET A 216 28.34 -1.20 2.48
C MET A 216 27.70 -0.17 3.42
N ARG A 217 28.24 -0.01 4.64
CA ARG A 217 27.77 1.00 5.60
C ARG A 217 27.95 2.41 5.03
N THR A 218 29.11 2.69 4.45
CA THR A 218 29.42 3.97 3.81
C THR A 218 28.47 4.26 2.66
N PHE A 219 28.24 3.28 1.77
CA PHE A 219 27.31 3.40 0.66
C PHE A 219 25.89 3.69 1.17
N TYR A 220 25.39 2.87 2.10
CA TYR A 220 24.05 3.01 2.65
C TYR A 220 23.85 4.38 3.32
N TYR A 221 24.78 4.82 4.16
CA TYR A 221 24.72 6.13 4.80
C TYR A 221 24.73 7.28 3.78
N LYS A 222 25.59 7.18 2.74
CA LYS A 222 25.69 8.20 1.70
C LYS A 222 24.42 8.31 0.85
N HIS A 223 23.66 7.23 0.66
CA HIS A 223 22.54 7.23 -0.27
C HIS A 223 21.16 7.21 0.40
N SER A 224 21.08 6.88 1.69
CA SER A 224 19.82 6.85 2.44
C SER A 224 19.39 8.24 2.90
N SER A 225 18.26 8.73 2.37
CA SER A 225 17.63 9.96 2.85
C SER A 225 17.17 9.88 4.31
N MET A 226 16.93 8.67 4.83
CA MET A 226 16.53 8.49 6.24
C MET A 226 17.68 8.80 7.20
N GLU A 227 18.94 8.54 6.83
CA GLU A 227 20.08 8.91 7.68
C GLU A 227 20.40 10.41 7.57
N LYS A 228 20.08 11.04 6.42
CA LYS A 228 20.46 12.42 6.12
C LYS A 228 19.44 13.48 6.53
N ASN A 229 18.24 13.08 6.93
CA ASN A 229 17.13 13.99 7.25
C ASN A 229 16.70 13.86 8.71
N GLY A 230 16.06 14.92 9.23
CA GLY A 230 15.56 14.98 10.60
C GLY A 230 16.67 14.86 11.65
N ASP A 231 16.31 14.33 12.82
CA ASP A 231 17.21 14.19 13.98
C ASP A 231 18.41 13.27 13.69
N ASN A 232 18.29 12.34 12.74
CA ASN A 232 19.37 11.43 12.37
C ASN A 232 20.58 12.17 11.77
N ARG A 233 20.36 13.33 11.13
CA ARG A 233 21.46 14.14 10.56
C ARG A 233 22.50 14.54 11.61
N LEU A 234 22.06 14.75 12.85
CA LEU A 234 22.92 15.15 13.97
C LEU A 234 23.65 13.97 14.61
N ARG A 235 23.25 12.73 14.28
CA ARG A 235 23.77 11.50 14.89
C ARG A 235 24.86 10.82 14.06
N GLY A 236 25.26 11.42 12.93
CA GLY A 236 26.28 10.85 12.05
C GLY A 236 25.95 9.41 11.63
N ARG A 237 26.95 8.52 11.69
CA ARG A 237 26.81 7.12 11.27
C ARG A 237 26.40 6.13 12.37
N THR A 238 26.22 6.57 13.61
CA THR A 238 26.02 5.69 14.78
C THR A 238 24.93 4.63 14.58
N ARG A 239 23.78 5.00 13.98
CA ARG A 239 22.71 4.05 13.69
C ARG A 239 23.10 3.05 12.61
N VAL A 240 23.78 3.50 11.55
CA VAL A 240 24.22 2.61 10.47
C VAL A 240 25.24 1.62 11.00
N ASP A 241 26.17 2.06 11.83
CA ASP A 241 27.24 1.21 12.37
C ASP A 241 26.71 0.15 13.35
N SER A 242 25.60 0.42 14.05
CA SER A 242 24.95 -0.55 14.93
C SER A 242 24.05 -1.57 14.20
N LEU A 243 23.80 -1.41 12.89
CA LEU A 243 22.99 -2.37 12.14
C LEU A 243 23.69 -3.73 12.06
N LYS A 244 22.96 -4.78 12.41
CA LYS A 244 23.33 -6.18 12.10
C LYS A 244 23.50 -6.33 10.58
N VAL A 245 24.51 -7.09 10.16
CA VAL A 245 24.88 -7.27 8.74
C VAL A 245 23.69 -7.69 7.88
N ALA A 246 22.90 -8.67 8.32
CA ALA A 246 21.70 -9.11 7.60
C ALA A 246 20.69 -7.97 7.37
N LYS A 247 20.51 -7.07 8.35
CA LYS A 247 19.63 -5.92 8.21
C LYS A 247 20.23 -4.85 7.30
N LEU A 248 21.54 -4.65 7.36
CA LEU A 248 22.26 -3.74 6.47
C LEU A 248 22.09 -4.17 5.00
N ILE A 249 22.27 -5.46 4.67
CA ILE A 249 22.06 -5.99 3.32
C ILE A 249 20.63 -5.72 2.84
N LYS A 250 19.62 -6.10 3.65
CA LYS A 250 18.21 -5.86 3.31
C LYS A 250 17.91 -4.37 3.08
N ASN A 251 18.44 -3.50 3.91
CA ASN A 251 18.24 -2.05 3.77
C ASN A 251 18.94 -1.50 2.51
N THR A 252 20.14 -1.98 2.18
CA THR A 252 20.86 -1.63 0.95
C THR A 252 20.12 -2.13 -0.29
N GLN A 253 19.64 -3.38 -0.29
CA GLN A 253 18.82 -3.92 -1.37
C GLN A 253 17.52 -3.13 -1.54
N GLN A 254 16.84 -2.75 -0.46
CA GLN A 254 15.67 -1.89 -0.51
C GLN A 254 16.01 -0.52 -1.12
N LEU A 255 17.13 0.08 -0.74
CA LEU A 255 17.58 1.37 -1.26
C LEU A 255 17.87 1.34 -2.78
N VAL A 256 18.39 0.22 -3.29
CA VAL A 256 18.84 0.07 -4.67
C VAL A 256 17.74 -0.48 -5.59
N PHE A 257 16.99 -1.49 -5.15
CA PHE A 257 16.07 -2.25 -6.00
C PHE A 257 14.60 -1.94 -5.76
N ALA A 258 14.23 -1.41 -4.60
CA ALA A 258 12.83 -1.16 -4.30
C ALA A 258 12.42 0.25 -4.71
N PHE A 259 11.57 0.32 -5.73
CA PHE A 259 10.84 1.54 -6.09
C PHE A 259 9.34 1.26 -6.02
N PRO A 260 8.64 1.70 -4.97
CA PRO A 260 7.19 1.58 -4.91
C PRO A 260 6.55 2.45 -5.99
N LEU A 261 5.51 1.94 -6.66
CA LEU A 261 4.70 2.77 -7.54
C LEU A 261 3.92 3.77 -6.70
N TYR A 262 3.86 5.00 -7.19
CA TYR A 262 2.95 6.01 -6.69
C TYR A 262 1.71 6.04 -7.56
N GLY A 263 0.55 5.96 -6.93
CA GLY A 263 -0.74 6.04 -7.59
C GLY A 263 -1.67 6.98 -6.85
N VAL A 264 -2.71 7.40 -7.57
CA VAL A 264 -3.72 8.32 -7.10
C VAL A 264 -5.09 7.76 -7.47
N TYR A 265 -6.02 7.81 -6.54
CA TYR A 265 -7.45 7.65 -6.81
C TYR A 265 -8.11 9.02 -6.72
N PHE A 266 -8.78 9.47 -7.77
CA PHE A 266 -9.60 10.67 -7.74
C PHE A 266 -10.99 10.31 -7.23
N ASN A 267 -11.47 11.00 -6.21
CA ASN A 267 -12.72 10.65 -5.57
C ASN A 267 -13.91 11.32 -6.29
N PRO A 268 -14.76 10.56 -7.00
CA PRO A 268 -15.94 11.12 -7.65
C PRO A 268 -17.02 11.52 -6.62
N ASP A 269 -16.97 10.99 -5.39
CA ASP A 269 -17.89 11.30 -4.30
C ASP A 269 -17.34 12.39 -3.36
N LYS A 270 -16.35 13.18 -3.80
CA LYS A 270 -15.80 14.30 -3.02
C LYS A 270 -16.93 15.25 -2.58
N GLY A 271 -16.91 15.63 -1.30
CA GLY A 271 -17.82 16.64 -0.74
C GLY A 271 -19.26 16.17 -0.52
N ARG A 272 -19.56 14.89 -0.80
CA ARG A 272 -20.85 14.29 -0.52
C ARG A 272 -21.07 14.07 0.98
N THR A 273 -22.25 14.42 1.45
CA THR A 273 -22.68 14.25 2.84
C THR A 273 -23.92 13.35 2.96
N ASP A 274 -24.37 12.83 1.82
CA ASP A 274 -25.58 12.04 1.60
C ASP A 274 -25.30 10.54 1.43
N LEU A 275 -24.03 10.13 1.44
CA LEU A 275 -23.66 8.72 1.43
C LEU A 275 -24.08 8.04 2.75
N PRO A 276 -24.65 6.83 2.69
CA PRO A 276 -25.02 6.09 3.91
C PRO A 276 -23.77 5.67 4.69
N GLU A 277 -23.92 5.47 6.01
CA GLU A 277 -22.82 5.03 6.88
C GLU A 277 -22.30 3.65 6.49
N ARG A 278 -23.21 2.77 6.03
CA ARG A 278 -22.94 1.43 5.50
C ARG A 278 -23.14 1.43 4.00
N ILE A 279 -22.10 1.03 3.28
CA ILE A 279 -22.14 0.89 1.82
C ILE A 279 -21.92 -0.59 1.46
N PRO A 280 -22.90 -1.27 0.83
CA PRO A 280 -22.72 -2.61 0.29
C PRO A 280 -21.53 -2.65 -0.67
N ILE A 281 -20.65 -3.66 -0.58
CA ILE A 281 -19.51 -3.73 -1.52
C ILE A 281 -19.95 -4.05 -2.94
N SER A 282 -21.14 -4.63 -3.10
CA SER A 282 -21.78 -4.86 -4.41
C SER A 282 -22.05 -3.54 -5.15
N ALA A 283 -22.17 -2.40 -4.45
CA ALA A 283 -22.31 -1.09 -5.07
C ALA A 283 -21.16 -0.77 -6.03
N PHE A 284 -19.95 -1.31 -5.79
CA PHE A 284 -18.83 -1.20 -6.72
C PHE A 284 -19.17 -1.75 -8.12
N ASP A 285 -19.90 -2.87 -8.20
CA ASP A 285 -20.18 -3.54 -9.47
C ASP A 285 -21.27 -2.84 -10.29
N HIS A 286 -21.99 -1.89 -9.67
CA HIS A 286 -23.06 -1.12 -10.30
C HIS A 286 -22.61 0.26 -10.81
N HIS A 287 -21.37 0.65 -10.57
CA HIS A 287 -20.86 1.98 -10.92
C HIS A 287 -19.50 1.90 -11.60
N ARG A 288 -19.27 2.83 -12.50
CA ARG A 288 -17.94 3.09 -13.04
C ARG A 288 -17.02 3.65 -11.96
N LEU A 289 -15.73 3.47 -12.17
CA LEU A 289 -14.70 3.91 -11.23
C LEU A 289 -14.59 5.45 -11.15
N ASP A 290 -15.06 6.16 -12.17
CA ASP A 290 -14.96 7.61 -12.37
C ASP A 290 -16.26 8.38 -12.12
N GLU A 291 -17.36 7.69 -11.79
CA GLU A 291 -18.65 8.32 -11.52
C GLU A 291 -19.06 8.21 -10.04
N PRO A 292 -19.83 9.17 -9.50
CA PRO A 292 -20.35 9.10 -8.13
C PRO A 292 -21.26 7.88 -7.93
N LEU A 293 -21.41 7.41 -6.68
CA LEU A 293 -22.36 6.34 -6.38
C LEU A 293 -23.81 6.83 -6.52
N ASP A 294 -24.66 6.08 -7.21
CA ASP A 294 -26.08 6.35 -7.32
C ASP A 294 -26.80 6.01 -6.01
N LEU A 295 -27.51 6.98 -5.44
CA LEU A 295 -28.23 6.83 -4.17
C LEU A 295 -29.40 5.87 -4.27
N GLU A 296 -30.10 5.82 -5.40
CA GLU A 296 -31.26 4.93 -5.58
C GLU A 296 -30.79 3.47 -5.66
N VAL A 297 -29.68 3.24 -6.34
CA VAL A 297 -29.01 1.94 -6.35
C VAL A 297 -28.52 1.57 -4.95
N LEU A 298 -27.87 2.50 -4.25
CA LEU A 298 -27.40 2.26 -2.88
C LEU A 298 -28.54 1.90 -1.93
N LYS A 299 -29.67 2.62 -2.01
CA LYS A 299 -30.86 2.35 -1.20
C LYS A 299 -31.36 0.93 -1.43
N THR A 300 -31.52 0.54 -2.70
CA THR A 300 -31.96 -0.81 -3.09
C THR A 300 -31.01 -1.90 -2.61
N LEU A 301 -29.70 -1.66 -2.65
CA LEU A 301 -28.70 -2.62 -2.17
C LEU A 301 -28.63 -2.69 -0.65
N THR A 302 -28.86 -1.56 0.04
CA THR A 302 -28.82 -1.49 1.51
C THR A 302 -30.01 -2.21 2.13
N GLU A 303 -31.17 -2.24 1.47
CA GLU A 303 -32.34 -3.03 1.90
C GLU A 303 -32.06 -4.55 1.96
N LYS A 304 -30.95 -5.02 1.37
CA LYS A 304 -30.53 -6.44 1.38
C LYS A 304 -29.48 -6.77 2.44
N LEU A 305 -28.92 -5.75 3.11
CA LEU A 305 -27.97 -5.91 4.22
C LEU A 305 -28.70 -6.22 5.52
#